data_AF-A0A7W0KSG2-F1
#
_entry.id   AF-A0A7W0KSG2-F1
#
_cell.length_a   1.000
_cell.length_b   1.000
_cell.length_c   1.000
_cell.angle_alpha   90.00
_cell.angle_beta   90.00
_cell.angle_gamma   90.00
#
_symmetry.space_group_name_H-M   'P 1'
#
loop_
_entity.id
_entity.type
_entity.pdbx_description
1 polymer ?
#
loop_
_entity_poly.entity_id
_entity_poly.type
_entity_poly.pdbx_seq_one_letter_code
_entity_poly.pdbx_strand_id
1 'polypeptide(L)'
;MSLTSDEIADKEFLVGLRGYDKEEVRTFLRTVSKEFAASDQSAPHANGGPAPAEPAPLQPSTQPDWSSLGADIAAVLRTAHEQADALRSGAEAEAKATREKADEDAATTRSQADAHAEDTRAAAEQERNEAESKLTAAQDEALGLVADAQARVEKMLETSKRRASDEAEASVAHLTSQISELTSTRDIARSGLADLRIKLDETIDAAEADPPALVAEPSTDEI
;
A
#
# COMPACT_ATOMS: atom_id res chain seq x y z
N MET A 1 -3.94 -21.49 -57.65
CA MET A 1 -2.72 -20.67 -57.52
C MET A 1 -1.96 -21.22 -56.32
N SER A 2 -0.81 -21.86 -56.57
CA SER A 2 0.08 -22.36 -55.53
C SER A 2 0.93 -21.21 -55.00
N LEU A 3 0.95 -21.00 -53.68
CA LEU A 3 1.88 -20.06 -53.06
C LEU A 3 3.31 -20.58 -53.21
N THR A 4 4.26 -19.67 -53.47
CA THR A 4 5.69 -20.00 -53.49
C THR A 4 6.29 -19.96 -52.08
N SER A 5 7.41 -20.63 -51.86
CA SER A 5 8.12 -20.63 -50.56
C SER A 5 8.42 -19.22 -50.05
N ASP A 6 8.81 -18.32 -50.96
CA ASP A 6 9.18 -16.94 -50.62
C ASP A 6 7.95 -16.10 -50.25
N GLU A 7 6.80 -16.33 -50.90
CA GLU A 7 5.53 -15.68 -50.57
C GLU A 7 4.96 -16.09 -49.19
N ILE A 8 5.35 -17.26 -48.68
CA ILE A 8 4.96 -17.73 -47.33
C ILE A 8 5.83 -17.05 -46.27
N ALA A 9 7.12 -16.85 -46.53
CA ALA A 9 8.05 -16.23 -45.59
C ALA A 9 7.76 -14.73 -45.38
N ASP A 10 7.36 -14.02 -46.44
CA ASP A 10 7.19 -12.56 -46.43
C ASP A 10 5.73 -12.10 -46.26
N LYS A 11 4.84 -13.00 -45.82
CA LYS A 11 3.41 -12.70 -45.66
C LYS A 11 3.17 -11.74 -44.49
N GLU A 12 2.55 -10.59 -44.75
CA GLU A 12 2.15 -9.62 -43.71
C GLU A 12 0.70 -9.80 -43.27
N PHE A 13 0.46 -9.66 -41.96
CA PHE A 13 -0.86 -9.76 -41.33
C PHE A 13 -1.20 -8.49 -40.55
N LEU A 14 -2.48 -8.13 -40.53
CA LEU A 14 -3.01 -7.03 -39.72
C LEU A 14 -2.94 -7.40 -38.23
N VAL A 15 -2.42 -6.51 -37.40
CA VAL A 15 -2.26 -6.72 -35.95
C VAL A 15 -3.48 -6.14 -35.21
N GLY A 16 -4.11 -6.93 -34.33
CA GLY A 16 -5.26 -6.54 -33.51
C GLY A 16 -4.96 -6.57 -32.01
N LEU A 17 -5.91 -6.06 -31.19
CA LEU A 17 -5.76 -5.88 -29.73
C LEU A 17 -5.59 -7.21 -28.94
N ARG A 18 -5.89 -8.35 -29.58
CA ARG A 18 -5.54 -9.71 -29.16
C ARG A 18 -5.13 -10.48 -30.40
N GLY A 19 -3.95 -11.10 -30.36
CA GLY A 19 -3.41 -11.85 -31.48
C GLY A 19 -2.15 -12.62 -31.07
N TYR A 20 -1.67 -13.45 -31.99
CA TYR A 20 -0.41 -14.15 -31.84
C TYR A 20 0.77 -13.18 -31.91
N ASP A 21 1.85 -13.51 -31.21
CA ASP A 21 3.07 -12.71 -31.21
C ASP A 21 3.67 -12.63 -32.64
N LYS A 22 4.01 -11.42 -33.08
CA LYS A 22 4.46 -11.16 -34.45
C LYS A 22 5.79 -11.85 -34.76
N GLU A 23 6.69 -11.93 -33.79
CA GLU A 23 8.01 -12.53 -33.97
C GLU A 23 7.93 -14.07 -33.93
N GLU A 24 7.03 -14.62 -33.11
CA GLU A 24 6.73 -16.04 -33.09
C GLU A 24 6.14 -16.50 -34.45
N VAL A 25 5.15 -15.77 -34.98
CA VAL A 25 4.55 -16.06 -36.29
C VAL A 25 5.57 -15.95 -37.43
N ARG A 26 6.45 -14.94 -37.42
CA ARG A 26 7.52 -14.79 -38.42
C ARG A 26 8.56 -15.92 -38.36
N THR A 27 8.84 -16.42 -37.17
CA THR A 27 9.76 -17.55 -36.97
C THR A 27 9.14 -18.82 -37.50
N PHE A 28 7.85 -19.05 -37.19
CA PHE A 28 7.09 -20.18 -37.69
C PHE A 28 7.00 -20.20 -39.22
N LEU A 29 6.67 -19.07 -39.85
CA LEU A 29 6.59 -18.96 -41.32
C LEU A 29 7.92 -19.22 -42.02
N ARG A 30 9.05 -18.84 -41.41
CA ARG A 30 10.40 -19.16 -41.90
C ARG A 30 10.74 -20.66 -41.80
N THR A 31 10.16 -21.38 -40.84
CA THR A 31 10.32 -22.84 -40.74
C THR A 31 9.47 -23.53 -41.81
N VAL A 32 8.21 -23.12 -41.96
CA VAL A 32 7.27 -23.66 -42.96
C VAL A 32 7.78 -23.43 -44.38
N SER A 33 8.35 -22.26 -44.69
CA SER A 33 8.92 -22.00 -46.03
C SER A 33 10.09 -22.92 -46.35
N LYS A 34 10.97 -23.21 -45.38
CA LYS A 34 12.08 -24.16 -45.55
C LYS A 34 11.59 -25.58 -45.83
N GLU A 35 10.58 -26.04 -45.11
CA GLU A 35 9.97 -27.37 -45.32
C GLU A 35 9.27 -27.46 -46.69
N PHE A 36 8.62 -26.38 -47.11
CA PHE A 36 7.97 -26.30 -48.41
C PHE A 36 8.99 -26.30 -49.56
N ALA A 37 10.09 -25.55 -49.44
CA ALA A 37 11.19 -25.57 -50.40
C ALA A 37 11.88 -26.95 -50.50
N ALA A 38 12.01 -27.66 -49.37
CA ALA A 38 12.57 -29.02 -49.35
C ALA A 38 11.64 -30.03 -50.05
N SER A 39 10.33 -29.84 -49.94
CA SER A 39 9.32 -30.68 -50.62
C SER A 39 9.27 -30.43 -52.12
N ASP A 40 9.43 -29.17 -52.56
CA ASP A 40 9.45 -28.79 -53.98
C ASP A 40 10.76 -29.20 -54.68
N GLN A 41 11.89 -29.14 -53.97
CA GLN A 41 13.20 -29.64 -54.45
C GLN A 41 13.28 -31.17 -54.54
N SER A 42 12.40 -31.90 -53.85
CA SER A 42 12.34 -33.37 -53.96
C SER A 42 11.58 -33.85 -55.21
N ALA A 43 11.08 -32.93 -56.05
CA ALA A 43 10.19 -33.24 -57.17
C ALA A 43 10.77 -33.21 -58.60
N PRO A 44 12.05 -32.90 -58.90
CA PRO A 44 12.59 -33.19 -60.23
C PRO A 44 13.70 -34.22 -60.12
N HIS A 45 13.50 -35.45 -60.61
CA HIS A 45 14.51 -36.36 -61.22
C HIS A 45 13.92 -37.77 -61.53
N ALA A 46 12.70 -37.84 -62.06
CA ALA A 46 12.10 -39.11 -62.53
C ALA A 46 11.78 -39.11 -64.03
N ASN A 47 12.56 -38.40 -64.85
CA ASN A 47 12.37 -38.39 -66.31
C ASN A 47 13.68 -38.46 -67.09
N GLY A 48 14.53 -39.42 -66.72
CA GLY A 48 15.74 -39.80 -67.45
C GLY A 48 15.76 -41.31 -67.65
N GLY A 49 14.89 -41.82 -68.53
CA GLY A 49 14.95 -43.22 -68.95
C GLY A 49 16.19 -43.47 -69.82
N PRO A 50 17.02 -44.50 -69.54
CA PRO A 50 18.09 -44.88 -70.45
C PRO A 50 17.50 -45.47 -71.75
N ALA A 51 18.12 -45.09 -72.87
CA ALA A 51 17.82 -45.56 -74.22
C ALA A 51 17.89 -47.10 -74.34
N PRO A 52 17.10 -47.73 -75.25
CA PRO A 52 17.07 -49.18 -75.38
C PRO A 52 18.36 -49.68 -76.06
N ALA A 53 19.17 -50.40 -75.30
CA ALA A 53 20.29 -51.19 -75.83
C ALA A 53 19.75 -52.49 -76.48
N GLU A 54 20.38 -52.89 -77.59
CA GLU A 54 20.08 -54.08 -78.39
C GLU A 54 20.06 -55.39 -77.56
N PRO A 55 19.19 -56.36 -77.91
CA PRO A 55 19.10 -57.63 -77.20
C PRO A 55 20.30 -58.55 -77.49
N ALA A 56 21.11 -58.79 -76.47
CA ALA A 56 22.10 -59.87 -76.46
C ALA A 56 21.40 -61.26 -76.50
N PRO A 57 22.05 -62.30 -77.07
CA PRO A 57 21.46 -63.62 -77.22
C PRO A 57 21.11 -64.25 -75.87
N LEU A 58 19.88 -64.77 -75.80
CA LEU A 58 19.28 -65.45 -74.66
C LEU A 58 20.14 -66.64 -74.23
N GLN A 59 20.86 -66.48 -73.12
CA GLN A 59 21.47 -67.60 -72.40
C GLN A 59 20.37 -68.49 -71.80
N PRO A 60 20.59 -69.82 -71.69
CA PRO A 60 19.62 -70.73 -71.08
C PRO A 60 19.38 -70.31 -69.62
N SER A 61 18.12 -70.16 -69.26
CA SER A 61 17.69 -69.89 -67.89
C SER A 61 18.10 -71.04 -66.97
N THR A 62 19.21 -70.85 -66.27
CA THR A 62 19.55 -71.64 -65.09
C THR A 62 18.35 -71.59 -64.14
N GLN A 63 17.82 -72.76 -63.77
CA GLN A 63 16.73 -72.84 -62.81
C GLN A 63 17.10 -72.05 -61.54
N PRO A 64 16.21 -71.19 -61.02
CA PRO A 64 16.49 -70.45 -59.80
C PRO A 64 16.75 -71.43 -58.66
N ASP A 65 17.91 -71.26 -58.01
CA ASP A 65 18.27 -72.03 -56.83
C ASP A 65 17.45 -71.56 -55.62
N TRP A 66 16.34 -72.24 -55.35
CA TRP A 66 15.45 -71.93 -54.24
C TRP A 66 16.07 -72.24 -52.86
N SER A 67 17.15 -73.03 -52.81
CA SER A 67 17.83 -73.38 -51.56
C SER A 67 18.62 -72.20 -51.00
N SER A 68 19.34 -71.46 -51.84
CA SER A 68 20.06 -70.25 -51.41
C SER A 68 19.11 -69.14 -50.97
N LEU A 69 17.97 -68.96 -51.66
CA LEU A 69 16.95 -67.99 -51.26
C LEU A 69 16.39 -68.27 -49.85
N GLY A 70 16.18 -69.54 -49.49
CA GLY A 70 15.74 -69.91 -48.14
C GLY A 70 16.77 -69.57 -47.06
N ALA A 71 18.06 -69.74 -47.36
CA ALA A 71 19.15 -69.38 -46.46
C ALA A 71 19.28 -67.85 -46.30
N ASP A 72 19.12 -67.09 -47.39
CA ASP A 72 19.16 -65.63 -47.39
C ASP A 72 17.98 -65.04 -46.61
N ILE A 73 16.77 -65.56 -46.79
CA ILE A 73 15.59 -65.14 -46.02
C ILE A 73 15.78 -65.45 -44.53
N ALA A 74 16.31 -66.63 -44.18
CA ALA A 74 16.59 -66.97 -42.79
C ALA A 74 17.65 -66.05 -42.17
N ALA A 75 18.66 -65.64 -42.94
CA ALA A 75 19.65 -64.66 -42.50
C ALA A 75 19.02 -63.28 -42.28
N VAL A 76 18.18 -62.80 -43.20
CA VAL A 76 17.46 -61.52 -43.05
C VAL A 76 16.53 -61.54 -41.84
N LEU A 77 15.75 -62.61 -41.65
CA LEU A 77 14.84 -62.73 -40.50
C LEU A 77 15.59 -62.75 -39.17
N ARG A 78 16.76 -63.41 -39.11
CA ARG A 78 17.61 -63.40 -37.92
C ARG A 78 18.12 -61.99 -37.62
N THR A 79 18.67 -61.30 -38.61
CA THR A 79 19.14 -59.91 -38.47
C THR A 79 17.99 -58.97 -38.08
N ALA A 80 16.82 -59.13 -38.67
CA ALA A 80 15.64 -58.33 -38.33
C ALA A 80 15.19 -58.57 -36.88
N HIS A 81 15.25 -59.81 -36.40
CA HIS A 81 14.94 -60.13 -35.00
C HIS A 81 15.95 -59.51 -34.04
N GLU A 82 17.24 -59.65 -34.31
CA GLU A 82 18.32 -59.04 -33.53
C GLU A 82 18.18 -57.50 -33.48
N GLN A 83 17.85 -56.87 -34.60
CA GLN A 83 17.59 -55.42 -34.65
C GLN A 83 16.33 -55.03 -33.89
N ALA A 84 15.26 -55.82 -33.96
CA ALA A 84 14.02 -55.55 -33.23
C ALA A 84 14.23 -55.68 -31.71
N ASP A 85 15.00 -56.66 -31.25
CA ASP A 85 15.34 -56.81 -29.84
C ASP A 85 16.29 -55.70 -29.36
N ALA A 86 17.27 -55.32 -30.18
CA ALA A 86 18.12 -54.16 -29.91
C ALA A 86 17.28 -52.88 -29.77
N LEU A 87 16.35 -52.63 -30.70
CA LEU A 87 15.46 -51.48 -30.65
C LEU A 87 14.55 -51.50 -29.41
N ARG A 88 13.98 -52.66 -29.07
CA ARG A 88 13.15 -52.82 -27.87
C ARG A 88 13.95 -52.50 -26.60
N SER A 89 15.13 -53.08 -26.46
CA SER A 89 15.98 -52.86 -25.28
C SER A 89 16.45 -51.40 -25.16
N GLY A 90 16.75 -50.75 -26.30
CA GLY A 90 17.08 -49.32 -26.35
C GLY A 90 15.90 -48.46 -25.91
N ALA A 91 14.71 -48.71 -26.46
CA ALA A 91 13.49 -47.98 -26.10
C ALA A 91 13.11 -48.16 -24.61
N GLU A 92 13.28 -49.36 -24.06
CA GLU A 92 13.05 -49.64 -22.64
C GLU A 92 14.05 -48.88 -21.75
N ALA A 93 15.32 -48.84 -22.14
CA ALA A 93 16.35 -48.09 -21.42
C ALA A 93 16.10 -46.57 -21.47
N GLU A 94 15.73 -46.02 -22.62
CA GLU A 94 15.39 -44.61 -22.79
C GLU A 94 14.13 -44.22 -22.01
N ALA A 95 13.09 -45.09 -22.03
CA ALA A 95 11.88 -44.87 -21.25
C ALA A 95 12.16 -44.89 -19.75
N LYS A 96 13.03 -45.79 -19.29
CA LYS A 96 13.48 -45.84 -17.89
C LYS A 96 14.24 -44.56 -17.51
N ALA A 97 15.22 -44.15 -18.31
CA ALA A 97 16.00 -42.93 -18.05
C ALA A 97 15.12 -41.68 -18.02
N THR A 98 14.12 -41.61 -18.91
CA THR A 98 13.16 -40.49 -18.95
C THR A 98 12.29 -40.46 -17.69
N ARG A 99 11.82 -41.62 -17.19
CA ARG A 99 11.06 -41.71 -15.94
C ARG A 99 11.90 -41.29 -14.73
N GLU A 100 13.13 -41.78 -14.64
CA GLU A 100 14.05 -41.42 -13.54
C GLU A 100 14.31 -39.90 -13.52
N LYS A 101 14.59 -39.32 -14.69
CA LYS A 101 14.76 -37.86 -14.82
C LYS A 101 13.49 -37.09 -14.41
N ALA A 102 12.32 -37.54 -14.86
CA ALA A 102 11.05 -36.89 -14.51
C ALA A 102 10.77 -36.97 -13.00
N ASP A 103 11.11 -38.09 -12.35
CA ASP A 103 10.96 -38.26 -10.91
C ASP A 103 11.93 -37.35 -10.12
N GLU A 104 13.18 -37.21 -10.58
CA GLU A 104 14.15 -36.27 -10.01
C GLU A 104 13.70 -34.81 -10.15
N ASP A 105 13.22 -34.42 -11.34
CA ASP A 105 12.71 -33.07 -11.60
C ASP A 105 11.46 -32.78 -10.75
N ALA A 106 10.56 -33.76 -10.61
CA ALA A 106 9.38 -33.65 -9.75
C ALA A 106 9.75 -33.53 -8.26
N ALA A 107 10.72 -34.31 -7.79
CA ALA A 107 11.23 -34.22 -6.41
C ALA A 107 11.86 -32.86 -6.14
N THR A 108 12.68 -32.36 -7.08
CA THR A 108 13.30 -31.04 -7.00
C THR A 108 12.25 -29.93 -6.95
N THR A 109 11.25 -29.99 -7.83
CA THR A 109 10.16 -29.00 -7.88
C THR A 109 9.36 -28.99 -6.58
N ARG A 110 9.04 -30.16 -6.00
CA ARG A 110 8.34 -30.24 -4.71
C ARG A 110 9.17 -29.63 -3.58
N SER A 111 10.45 -29.98 -3.51
CA SER A 111 11.37 -29.42 -2.51
C SER A 111 11.47 -27.90 -2.61
N GLN A 112 11.58 -27.35 -3.82
CA GLN A 112 11.60 -25.90 -4.04
C GLN A 112 10.27 -25.22 -3.65
N ALA A 113 9.13 -25.87 -3.96
CA ALA A 113 7.82 -25.35 -3.59
C ALA A 113 7.62 -25.34 -2.07
N ASP A 114 8.06 -26.38 -1.38
CA ASP A 114 7.99 -26.48 0.08
C ASP A 114 8.88 -25.42 0.74
N ALA A 115 10.13 -25.26 0.27
CA ALA A 115 11.03 -24.21 0.74
C ALA A 115 10.45 -22.81 0.52
N HIS A 116 9.89 -22.53 -0.66
CA HIS A 116 9.26 -21.25 -0.94
C HIS A 116 8.02 -20.98 -0.06
N ALA A 117 7.23 -22.02 0.22
CA ALA A 117 6.09 -21.91 1.12
C ALA A 117 6.53 -21.63 2.57
N GLU A 118 7.61 -22.26 3.04
CA GLU A 118 8.21 -21.99 4.35
C GLU A 118 8.76 -20.57 4.44
N ASP A 119 9.53 -20.12 3.44
CA ASP A 119 10.06 -18.76 3.38
C ASP A 119 8.93 -17.72 3.40
N THR A 120 7.87 -17.96 2.62
CA THR A 120 6.72 -17.05 2.57
C THR A 120 6.00 -17.00 3.91
N ARG A 121 5.82 -18.14 4.59
CA ARG A 121 5.22 -18.17 5.94
C ARG A 121 6.10 -17.46 6.96
N ALA A 122 7.41 -17.65 6.90
CA ALA A 122 8.36 -17.00 7.80
C ALA A 122 8.35 -15.47 7.61
N ALA A 123 8.34 -15.01 6.35
CA ALA A 123 8.23 -13.58 6.04
C ALA A 123 6.91 -12.98 6.54
N ALA A 124 5.79 -13.64 6.28
CA ALA A 124 4.47 -13.17 6.75
C ALA A 124 4.38 -13.12 8.29
N GLU A 125 4.96 -14.11 8.98
CA GLU A 125 5.04 -14.15 10.44
C GLU A 125 5.89 -13.00 10.99
N GLN A 126 7.04 -12.73 10.37
CA GLN A 126 7.89 -11.59 10.74
C GLN A 126 7.13 -10.27 10.56
N GLU A 127 6.50 -10.06 9.41
CA GLU A 127 5.70 -8.86 9.15
C GLU A 127 4.57 -8.68 10.16
N ARG A 128 3.89 -9.77 10.54
CA ARG A 128 2.85 -9.73 11.57
C ARG A 128 3.43 -9.28 12.92
N ASN A 129 4.54 -9.88 13.34
CA ASN A 129 5.18 -9.55 14.62
C ASN A 129 5.69 -8.09 14.64
N GLU A 130 6.22 -7.60 13.52
CA GLU A 130 6.61 -6.18 13.38
C GLU A 130 5.39 -5.25 13.45
N ALA A 131 4.28 -5.62 12.82
CA ALA A 131 3.04 -4.85 12.87
C ALA A 131 2.45 -4.80 14.29
N GLU A 132 2.43 -5.93 15.00
CA GLU A 132 1.98 -6.03 16.40
C GLU A 132 2.84 -5.17 17.33
N SER A 133 4.16 -5.20 17.15
CA SER A 133 5.10 -4.36 17.91
C SER A 133 4.84 -2.87 17.66
N LYS A 134 4.69 -2.46 16.40
CA LYS A 134 4.38 -1.07 16.04
C LYS A 134 3.03 -0.62 16.60
N LEU A 135 2.01 -1.48 16.55
CA LEU A 135 0.69 -1.19 17.11
C LEU A 135 0.77 -0.99 18.62
N THR A 136 1.48 -1.85 19.33
CA THR A 136 1.67 -1.75 20.78
C THR A 136 2.40 -0.45 21.15
N ALA A 137 3.50 -0.13 20.44
CA ALA A 137 4.24 1.11 20.66
C ALA A 137 3.37 2.37 20.41
N ALA A 138 2.54 2.35 19.36
CA ALA A 138 1.63 3.45 19.07
C ALA A 138 0.52 3.59 20.12
N GLN A 139 0.02 2.48 20.67
CA GLN A 139 -0.95 2.49 21.77
C GLN A 139 -0.34 3.08 23.05
N ASP A 140 0.89 2.68 23.40
CA ASP A 140 1.60 3.20 24.55
C ASP A 140 1.87 4.71 24.41
N GLU A 141 2.29 5.15 23.22
CA GLU A 141 2.50 6.57 22.92
C GLU A 141 1.18 7.37 23.05
N ALA A 142 0.08 6.84 22.51
CA ALA A 142 -1.23 7.50 22.61
C ALA A 142 -1.70 7.63 24.07
N LEU A 143 -1.52 6.58 24.87
CA LEU A 143 -1.82 6.62 26.31
C LEU A 143 -0.93 7.62 27.05
N GLY A 144 0.36 7.69 26.70
CA GLY A 144 1.29 8.68 27.22
C GLY A 144 0.85 10.12 26.92
N LEU A 145 0.47 10.40 25.67
CA LEU A 145 -0.03 11.72 25.27
C LEU A 145 -1.30 12.13 26.02
N VAL A 146 -2.21 11.19 26.26
CA VAL A 146 -3.43 11.44 27.04
C VAL A 146 -3.07 11.76 28.50
N ALA A 147 -2.18 11.00 29.11
CA ALA A 147 -1.73 11.24 30.49
C ALA A 147 -1.05 12.62 30.62
N ASP A 148 -0.17 12.97 29.68
CA ASP A 148 0.50 14.28 29.65
C ASP A 148 -0.49 15.43 29.46
N ALA A 149 -1.47 15.26 28.58
CA ALA A 149 -2.53 16.25 28.36
C ALA A 149 -3.37 16.45 29.62
N GLN A 150 -3.74 15.37 30.31
CA GLN A 150 -4.48 15.43 31.57
C GLN A 150 -3.68 16.16 32.66
N ALA A 151 -2.41 15.80 32.85
CA ALA A 151 -1.53 16.46 33.81
C ALA A 151 -1.37 17.96 33.51
N ARG A 152 -1.29 18.34 32.23
CA ARG A 152 -1.21 19.74 31.81
C ARG A 152 -2.50 20.51 32.11
N VAL A 153 -3.66 19.90 31.86
CA VAL A 153 -4.97 20.50 32.16
C VAL A 153 -5.16 20.67 33.67
N GLU A 154 -4.83 19.66 34.47
CA GLU A 154 -4.91 19.74 35.93
C GLU A 154 -4.02 20.87 36.47
N LYS A 155 -2.77 20.94 36.00
CA LYS A 155 -1.86 22.03 36.36
C LYS A 155 -2.42 23.40 35.96
N MET A 156 -2.98 23.52 34.77
CA MET A 156 -3.58 24.78 34.31
C MET A 156 -4.78 25.17 35.17
N LEU A 157 -5.67 24.22 35.49
CA LEU A 157 -6.82 24.43 36.38
C LEU A 157 -6.37 24.88 37.76
N GLU A 158 -5.38 24.23 38.36
CA GLU A 158 -4.86 24.60 39.67
C GLU A 158 -4.28 26.03 39.66
N THR A 159 -3.47 26.36 38.64
CA THR A 159 -2.93 27.74 38.52
C THR A 159 -4.02 28.78 38.29
N SER A 160 -5.06 28.47 37.51
CA SER A 160 -6.19 29.37 37.27
C SER A 160 -7.03 29.56 38.53
N LYS A 161 -7.29 28.48 39.28
CA LYS A 161 -8.01 28.51 40.55
C LYS A 161 -7.28 29.36 41.59
N ARG A 162 -5.97 29.17 41.70
CA ARG A 162 -5.13 29.97 42.60
C ARG A 162 -5.19 31.45 42.25
N ARG A 163 -5.01 31.81 40.97
CA ARG A 163 -5.11 33.21 40.53
C ARG A 163 -6.48 33.81 40.80
N ALA A 164 -7.55 33.06 40.53
CA ALA A 164 -8.91 33.52 40.80
C ALA A 164 -9.16 33.73 42.31
N SER A 165 -8.61 32.87 43.17
CA SER A 165 -8.67 33.03 44.63
C SER A 165 -7.90 34.27 45.07
N ASP A 166 -6.65 34.42 44.61
CA ASP A 166 -5.79 35.56 44.95
C ASP A 166 -6.44 36.89 44.51
N GLU A 167 -7.05 36.93 43.32
CA GLU A 167 -7.76 38.11 42.79
C GLU A 167 -9.05 38.39 43.56
N ALA A 168 -9.83 37.35 43.90
CA ALA A 168 -11.02 37.50 44.72
C ALA A 168 -10.67 38.05 46.12
N GLU A 169 -9.63 37.51 46.77
CA GLU A 169 -9.14 37.99 48.07
C GLU A 169 -8.66 39.44 47.98
N ALA A 170 -7.92 39.80 46.94
CA ALA A 170 -7.50 41.18 46.70
C ALA A 170 -8.69 42.13 46.52
N SER A 171 -9.73 41.70 45.77
CA SER A 171 -10.95 42.50 45.57
C SER A 171 -11.71 42.72 46.88
N VAL A 172 -11.82 41.69 47.73
CA VAL A 172 -12.48 41.77 49.03
C VAL A 172 -11.70 42.69 49.97
N ALA A 173 -10.36 42.58 50.00
CA ALA A 173 -9.52 43.48 50.79
C ALA A 173 -9.68 44.94 50.35
N HIS A 174 -9.72 45.18 49.03
CA HIS A 174 -9.93 46.51 48.47
C HIS A 174 -11.29 47.10 48.86
N LEU A 175 -12.38 46.35 48.68
CA LEU A 175 -13.73 46.79 49.06
C LEU A 175 -13.84 47.04 50.57
N THR A 176 -13.20 46.20 51.39
CA THR A 176 -13.16 46.39 52.85
C THR A 176 -12.46 47.70 53.23
N SER A 177 -11.34 48.02 52.57
CA SER A 177 -10.65 49.31 52.78
C SER A 177 -11.52 50.50 52.37
N GLN A 178 -12.21 50.43 51.23
CA GLN A 178 -13.13 51.48 50.78
C GLN A 178 -14.30 51.68 51.77
N ILE A 179 -14.88 50.60 52.28
CA ILE A 179 -15.95 50.68 53.29
C ILE A 179 -15.44 51.35 54.57
N SER A 180 -14.22 51.01 55.02
CA SER A 180 -13.61 51.64 56.18
C SER A 180 -13.41 53.15 55.99
N GLU A 181 -12.95 53.57 54.80
CA GLU A 181 -12.76 54.98 54.45
C GLU A 181 -14.11 55.72 54.38
N LEU A 182 -15.12 55.14 53.73
CA LEU A 182 -16.48 55.70 53.67
C LEU A 182 -17.11 55.80 55.06
N THR A 183 -16.85 54.83 55.92
CA THR A 183 -17.32 54.83 57.32
C THR A 183 -16.65 55.96 58.10
N SER A 184 -15.33 56.12 57.98
CA SER A 184 -14.57 57.21 58.62
C SER A 184 -15.05 58.59 58.16
N THR A 185 -15.18 58.80 56.84
CA THR A 185 -15.67 60.07 56.28
C THR A 185 -17.11 60.38 56.71
N ARG A 186 -18.00 59.38 56.73
CA ARG A 186 -19.36 59.52 57.28
C ARG A 186 -19.34 59.96 58.74
N ASP A 187 -18.49 59.35 59.56
CA ASP A 187 -18.45 59.62 61.00
C ASP A 187 -17.89 61.03 61.28
N ILE A 188 -16.87 61.46 60.53
CA ILE A 188 -16.37 62.85 60.54
C ILE A 188 -17.48 63.83 60.15
N ALA A 189 -18.20 63.58 59.06
CA ALA A 189 -19.29 64.44 58.60
C ALA A 189 -20.43 64.53 59.63
N ARG A 190 -20.76 63.41 60.29
CA ARG A 190 -21.76 63.39 61.38
C ARG A 190 -21.31 64.20 62.60
N SER A 191 -20.05 64.06 63.01
CA SER A 191 -19.49 64.88 64.10
C SER A 191 -19.54 66.36 63.75
N GLY A 192 -19.11 66.74 62.54
CA GLY A 192 -19.16 68.13 62.08
C GLY A 192 -20.58 68.70 62.02
N LEU A 193 -21.58 67.90 61.62
CA LEU A 193 -23.00 68.28 61.68
C LEU A 193 -23.48 68.47 63.12
N ALA A 194 -23.07 67.62 64.06
CA ALA A 194 -23.39 67.77 65.47
C ALA A 194 -22.77 69.06 66.05
N ASP A 195 -21.51 69.36 65.71
CA ASP A 195 -20.83 70.58 66.12
C ASP A 195 -21.50 71.83 65.54
N LEU A 196 -21.89 71.80 64.26
CA LEU A 196 -22.63 72.90 63.62
C LEU A 196 -23.98 73.12 64.28
N ARG A 197 -24.68 72.05 64.69
CA ARG A 197 -25.94 72.16 65.42
C ARG A 197 -25.73 72.82 66.78
N ILE A 198 -24.73 72.39 67.55
CA ILE A 198 -24.39 73.00 68.85
C ILE A 198 -24.10 74.50 68.65
N LYS A 199 -23.28 74.86 67.67
CA LYS A 199 -23.00 76.27 67.35
C LYS A 199 -24.23 77.04 66.94
N LEU A 200 -25.13 76.43 66.16
CA LEU A 200 -26.38 77.07 65.77
C LEU A 200 -27.27 77.34 66.99
N ASP A 201 -27.44 76.34 67.86
CA ASP A 201 -28.19 76.47 69.12
C ASP A 201 -27.57 77.59 69.99
N GLU A 202 -26.24 77.64 70.13
CA GLU A 202 -25.53 78.73 70.81
C GLU A 202 -25.79 80.12 70.17
N THR A 203 -25.81 80.22 68.83
CA THR A 203 -26.11 81.50 68.16
C THR A 203 -27.57 81.90 68.28
N ILE A 204 -28.50 80.94 68.33
CA ILE A 204 -29.92 81.20 68.56
C ILE A 204 -30.11 81.71 69.98
N ASP A 205 -29.53 81.04 70.97
CA ASP A 205 -29.55 81.47 72.37
C ASP A 205 -28.95 82.89 72.53
N ALA A 206 -27.86 83.19 71.81
CA ALA A 206 -27.24 84.52 71.78
C ALA A 206 -28.13 85.58 71.09
N ALA A 207 -28.87 85.21 70.05
CA ALA A 207 -29.80 86.11 69.36
C ALA A 207 -31.11 86.32 70.16
N GLU A 208 -31.54 85.34 70.94
CA GLU A 208 -32.68 85.44 71.86
C GLU A 208 -32.33 86.30 73.10
N ALA A 209 -31.05 86.36 73.47
CA ALA A 209 -30.53 87.25 74.51
C ALA A 209 -30.41 88.74 74.12
N ASP A 210 -30.53 89.09 72.83
CA ASP A 210 -30.50 90.48 72.34
C ASP A 210 -31.57 90.73 71.26
N PRO A 211 -32.82 91.06 71.65
CA PRO A 211 -33.88 91.31 70.68
C PRO A 211 -33.60 92.59 69.88
N PRO A 212 -33.79 92.60 68.54
CA PRO A 212 -33.68 93.82 67.77
C PRO A 212 -34.70 94.84 68.26
N ALA A 213 -34.20 95.97 68.79
CA ALA A 213 -35.00 97.12 69.17
C ALA A 213 -35.75 97.65 67.93
N LEU A 214 -37.04 97.29 67.82
CA LEU A 214 -37.95 97.84 66.85
C LEU A 214 -39.02 98.68 67.57
N VAL A 215 -38.98 99.97 67.23
CA VAL A 215 -40.07 100.97 67.18
C VAL A 215 -40.37 101.75 68.46
N ALA A 216 -40.17 103.09 68.37
CA ALA A 216 -41.26 104.08 68.52
C ALA A 216 -40.77 105.50 68.18
N GLU A 217 -41.19 106.05 67.03
CA GLU A 217 -41.60 107.46 66.99
C GLU A 217 -42.97 107.59 67.71
N PRO A 218 -43.31 108.71 68.38
CA PRO A 218 -43.92 109.84 67.65
C PRO A 218 -43.74 111.27 68.24
N SER A 219 -44.10 112.22 67.37
CA SER A 219 -44.71 113.55 67.58
C SER A 219 -43.87 114.69 68.17
N THR A 220 -43.62 115.76 67.41
CA THR A 220 -44.47 116.94 67.07
C THR A 220 -44.35 118.08 68.09
N ASP A 221 -43.97 119.25 67.54
CA ASP A 221 -44.28 120.63 67.92
C ASP A 221 -43.48 121.48 68.93
N GLU A 222 -43.08 122.64 68.36
CA GLU A 222 -43.07 124.03 68.84
C GLU A 222 -42.15 124.45 70.01
N ILE A 223 -41.14 125.28 69.71
CA ILE A 223 -41.16 126.76 69.68
C ILE A 223 -39.92 127.28 68.94
#